data_AF-A0AAJ7L5G9-F1
#
_entry.id   AF-A0AAJ7L5G9-F1
#
_cell.length_a   1.000
_cell.length_b   1.000
_cell.length_c   1.000
_cell.angle_alpha   90.00
_cell.angle_beta   90.00
_cell.angle_gamma   90.00
#
_symmetry.space_group_name_H-M   'P 1'
#
loop_
_entity.id
_entity.type
_entity.pdbx_description
1 polymer ?
#
loop_
_entity_poly.entity_id
_entity_poly.type
_entity_poly.pdbx_seq_one_letter_code
_entity_poly.pdbx_strand_id
1 'polypeptide(L)'
;MSETRWPKAILTMLKITNMQTKLQDRRSELRDEFNCQEPWQLSTRNKRISRAAYKKYVEESVRAKLDSDWQDGMSGKTTLDRYKSFKTAKGTIEHLCDNTQGSRFLANARAGCLQTRRYRSRFENIDPTCQRCGKAEETLEHVILECDSPPEAE
;
A
#
# COMPACT_ATOMS: atom_id res chain seq x y z
N MET A 1 26.73 3.87 15.74
CA MET A 1 26.50 5.27 16.16
C MET A 1 27.68 5.74 17.01
N SER A 2 28.23 6.94 16.77
CA SER A 2 29.48 7.38 17.43
C SER A 2 29.30 7.49 18.94
N GLU A 3 30.31 7.03 19.68
CA GLU A 3 30.36 7.13 21.15
C GLU A 3 30.47 8.58 21.65
N THR A 4 30.80 9.50 20.75
CA THR A 4 30.96 10.94 20.99
C THR A 4 29.64 11.72 21.07
N ARG A 5 28.49 11.11 20.80
CA ARG A 5 27.20 11.81 21.00
C ARG A 5 26.96 11.96 22.50
N TRP A 6 26.92 13.22 22.95
CA TRP A 6 26.74 13.63 24.35
C TRP A 6 25.71 12.79 25.13
N PRO A 7 24.49 12.53 24.61
CA PRO A 7 23.50 11.73 25.33
C PRO A 7 23.95 10.28 25.59
N LYS A 8 24.67 9.67 24.64
CA LYS A 8 25.19 8.30 24.82
C LYS A 8 26.36 8.32 25.80
N ALA A 9 27.27 9.27 25.69
CA ALA A 9 28.40 9.43 26.60
C ALA A 9 27.94 9.61 28.06
N ILE A 10 26.91 10.43 28.30
CA ILE A 10 26.29 10.57 29.62
C ILE A 10 25.71 9.23 30.10
N LEU A 11 24.95 8.54 29.25
CA LEU A 11 24.37 7.23 29.62
C LEU A 11 25.44 6.19 29.96
N THR A 12 26.56 6.16 29.24
CA THR A 12 27.69 5.28 29.54
C THR A 12 28.36 5.69 30.85
N MET A 13 28.56 6.99 31.07
CA MET A 13 29.15 7.54 32.29
C MET A 13 28.29 7.23 33.51
N LEU A 14 26.96 7.40 33.42
CA LEU A 14 26.01 7.05 34.49
C LEU A 14 26.06 5.55 34.84
N LYS A 15 26.27 4.68 33.84
CA LYS A 15 26.46 3.24 34.07
C LYS A 15 27.79 2.94 34.76
N ILE A 16 28.89 3.56 34.30
CA ILE A 16 30.24 3.36 34.87
C ILE A 16 30.32 3.86 36.31
N THR A 17 29.67 4.99 36.59
CA THR A 17 29.62 5.60 37.92
C THR A 17 28.58 4.97 38.84
N ASN A 18 27.84 3.96 38.36
CA ASN A 18 26.76 3.29 39.08
C ASN A 18 25.73 4.26 39.69
N MET A 19 25.49 5.38 39.00
CA MET A 19 24.52 6.39 39.43
C MET A 19 23.15 6.07 38.84
N GLN A 20 22.24 5.61 39.69
CA GLN A 20 20.86 5.39 39.31
C GLN A 20 20.12 6.72 39.24
N THR A 21 19.58 7.03 38.06
CA THR A 21 18.85 8.27 37.82
C THR A 21 17.44 7.97 37.35
N LYS A 22 16.50 8.89 37.63
CA LYS A 22 15.11 8.81 37.13
C LYS A 22 15.02 8.55 35.62
N LEU A 23 16.02 9.02 34.87
CA LEU A 23 16.12 8.80 33.43
C LEU A 23 16.42 7.33 33.09
N GLN A 24 17.27 6.65 33.86
CA GLN A 24 17.51 5.22 33.68
C GLN A 24 16.27 4.39 34.03
N ASP A 25 15.58 4.74 35.11
CA ASP A 25 14.34 4.08 35.53
C ASP A 25 13.26 4.24 34.46
N ARG A 26 12.99 5.48 34.02
CA ARG A 26 12.03 5.75 32.94
C ARG A 26 12.37 5.04 31.64
N ARG A 27 13.65 4.89 31.33
CA ARG A 27 14.10 4.15 30.15
C ARG A 27 13.86 2.65 30.28
N SER A 28 13.99 2.08 31.49
CA SER A 28 13.67 0.67 31.73
C SER A 28 12.17 0.41 31.62
N GLU A 29 11.33 1.27 32.20
CA GLU A 29 9.87 1.19 32.06
C GLU A 29 9.44 1.19 30.59
N LEU A 30 9.92 2.17 29.81
CA LEU A 30 9.60 2.28 28.39
C LEU A 30 10.13 1.08 27.59
N ARG A 31 11.28 0.53 27.97
CA ARG A 31 11.81 -0.67 27.31
C ARG A 31 10.87 -1.84 27.53
N ASP A 32 10.38 -2.00 28.75
CA ASP A 32 9.55 -3.13 29.14
C ASP A 32 8.12 -2.99 28.57
N GLU A 33 7.57 -1.76 28.54
CA GLU A 33 6.27 -1.43 27.93
C GLU A 33 6.24 -1.71 26.42
N PHE A 34 7.29 -1.31 25.69
CA PHE A 34 7.35 -1.42 24.23
C PHE A 34 8.09 -2.69 23.74
N ASN A 35 8.47 -3.58 24.65
CA ASN A 35 9.25 -4.80 24.38
C ASN A 35 10.45 -4.55 23.45
N CYS A 36 11.16 -3.44 23.69
CA CYS A 36 12.29 -3.03 22.88
C CYS A 36 13.48 -3.95 23.15
N GLN A 37 13.81 -4.86 22.23
CA GLN A 37 15.12 -5.52 22.24
C GLN A 37 16.23 -4.45 22.12
N GLU A 38 17.36 -4.64 22.82
CA GLU A 38 18.51 -3.75 22.61
C GLU A 38 18.77 -3.64 21.11
N PRO A 39 18.92 -2.42 20.56
CA PRO A 39 19.05 -2.25 19.12
C PRO A 39 20.22 -3.11 18.68
N TRP A 40 19.89 -4.11 17.88
CA TRP A 40 20.80 -5.08 17.29
C TRP A 40 22.14 -4.40 17.07
N GLN A 41 23.17 -4.85 17.78
CA GLN A 41 24.53 -4.44 17.47
C GLN A 41 24.76 -4.90 16.03
N LEU A 42 24.52 -3.99 15.08
CA LEU A 42 24.94 -4.16 13.69
C LEU A 42 26.39 -4.58 13.77
N SER A 43 26.65 -5.84 13.39
CA SER A 43 27.95 -6.47 13.58
C SER A 43 29.01 -5.50 13.11
N THR A 44 29.88 -5.09 14.03
CA THR A 44 30.89 -4.05 13.80
C THR A 44 32.06 -4.63 13.00
N ARG A 45 31.74 -5.41 11.95
CA ARG A 45 32.73 -6.07 11.11
C ARG A 45 32.77 -5.52 9.70
N ASN A 46 31.74 -4.82 9.23
CA ASN A 46 31.76 -4.21 7.91
C ASN A 46 31.29 -2.76 7.95
N LYS A 47 32.26 -1.86 7.72
CA LYS A 47 32.20 -0.52 7.10
C LYS A 47 30.94 0.29 7.36
N ARG A 48 31.11 1.50 7.95
CA ARG A 48 30.13 2.61 8.02
C ARG A 48 28.99 2.44 7.00
N ILE A 49 27.91 1.76 7.39
CA ILE A 49 26.73 1.64 6.53
C ILE A 49 26.24 3.06 6.35
N SER A 50 26.21 3.54 5.11
CA SER A 50 25.72 4.89 4.85
C SER A 50 24.32 5.01 5.42
N ARG A 51 23.98 6.17 5.98
CA ARG A 51 22.62 6.42 6.50
C ARG A 51 21.55 6.08 5.45
N ALA A 52 21.87 6.28 4.17
CA ALA A 52 21.05 5.89 3.03
C ALA A 52 20.84 4.37 2.94
N ALA A 53 21.90 3.56 3.07
CA ALA A 53 21.80 2.10 3.04
C ALA A 53 21.01 1.56 4.24
N TYR A 54 21.22 2.11 5.44
CA TYR A 54 20.41 1.72 6.61
C TYR A 54 18.95 2.13 6.45
N LYS A 55 18.68 3.35 5.96
CA LYS A 55 17.32 3.82 5.66
C LYS A 55 16.63 2.88 4.68
N LYS A 56 17.30 2.53 3.57
CA LYS A 56 16.78 1.60 2.57
C LYS A 56 16.46 0.24 3.17
N TYR A 57 17.37 -0.33 3.97
CA TYR A 57 17.13 -1.59 4.68
C TYR A 57 15.89 -1.54 5.58
N VAL A 58 15.74 -0.46 6.35
CA VAL A 58 14.57 -0.29 7.23
C VAL A 58 13.29 -0.16 6.40
N GLU A 59 13.29 0.63 5.33
CA GLU A 59 12.14 0.79 4.43
C GLU A 59 11.73 -0.54 3.78
N GLU A 60 12.70 -1.34 3.33
CA GLU A 60 12.45 -2.67 2.76
C GLU A 60 11.92 -3.65 3.81
N SER A 61 12.48 -3.64 5.03
CA SER A 61 12.03 -4.48 6.13
C SER A 61 10.60 -4.15 6.57
N VAL A 62 10.28 -2.84 6.66
CA VAL A 62 8.93 -2.37 6.98
C VAL A 62 7.95 -2.74 5.86
N ARG A 63 8.35 -2.56 4.59
CA ARG A 63 7.52 -2.94 3.43
C ARG A 63 7.18 -4.42 3.45
N ALA A 64 8.20 -5.29 3.61
CA ALA A 64 8.02 -6.73 3.66
C ALA A 64 7.07 -7.16 4.79
N LYS A 65 7.22 -6.57 5.98
CA LYS A 65 6.32 -6.87 7.11
C LYS A 65 4.88 -6.44 6.84
N LEU A 66 4.69 -5.23 6.32
CA LEU A 66 3.35 -4.75 5.96
C LEU A 66 2.71 -5.57 4.84
N ASP A 67 3.49 -6.08 3.88
CA ASP A 67 2.98 -6.95 2.81
C ASP A 67 2.55 -8.31 3.37
N SER A 68 3.33 -8.90 4.28
CA SER A 68 2.95 -10.12 5.01
C SER A 68 1.67 -9.92 5.80
N ASP A 69 1.61 -8.87 6.64
CA ASP A 69 0.43 -8.57 7.46
C ASP A 69 -0.82 -8.34 6.59
N TRP A 70 -0.65 -7.73 5.42
CA TRP A 70 -1.74 -7.54 4.45
C TRP A 70 -2.20 -8.86 3.83
N GLN A 71 -1.29 -9.72 3.38
CA GLN A 71 -1.63 -11.04 2.84
C GLN A 71 -2.36 -11.90 3.87
N ASP A 72 -1.85 -11.92 5.10
CA ASP A 72 -2.47 -12.63 6.22
C ASP A 72 -3.87 -12.09 6.52
N GLY A 73 -4.02 -10.76 6.60
CA GLY A 73 -5.30 -10.10 6.80
C GLY A 73 -6.29 -10.28 5.65
N MET A 74 -5.82 -10.54 4.42
CA MET A 74 -6.68 -10.83 3.28
C MET A 74 -7.13 -12.29 3.29
N SER A 75 -6.27 -13.24 3.67
CA SER A 75 -6.58 -14.67 3.65
C SER A 75 -7.93 -15.01 4.29
N GLY A 76 -8.22 -14.43 5.47
CA GLY A 76 -9.46 -14.63 6.23
C GLY A 76 -10.74 -13.99 5.68
N LYS A 77 -10.69 -13.17 4.61
CA LYS A 77 -11.85 -12.39 4.13
C LYS A 77 -12.50 -13.02 2.89
N THR A 78 -13.43 -13.95 3.06
CA THR A 78 -14.11 -14.65 1.94
C THR A 78 -14.88 -13.70 1.02
N THR A 79 -15.48 -12.65 1.56
CA THR A 79 -16.20 -11.62 0.78
C THR A 79 -15.31 -10.87 -0.22
N LEU A 80 -13.98 -10.95 -0.07
CA LEU A 80 -13.00 -10.28 -0.93
C LEU A 80 -12.22 -11.26 -1.83
N ASP A 81 -12.68 -12.50 -2.04
CA ASP A 81 -11.93 -13.50 -2.80
C ASP A 81 -11.62 -13.06 -4.24
N ARG A 82 -12.60 -12.48 -4.94
CA ARG A 82 -12.38 -11.90 -6.27
C ARG A 82 -11.38 -10.74 -6.23
N TYR A 83 -11.35 -9.95 -5.16
CA TYR A 83 -10.35 -8.89 -5.03
C TYR A 83 -8.95 -9.47 -4.83
N LYS A 84 -8.80 -10.51 -3.99
CA LYS A 84 -7.51 -11.18 -3.72
C LYS A 84 -6.91 -11.79 -4.98
N SER A 85 -7.72 -12.40 -5.83
CA SER A 85 -7.24 -13.06 -7.04
C SER A 85 -6.61 -12.10 -8.04
N PHE A 86 -7.02 -10.82 -8.04
CA PHE A 86 -6.56 -9.83 -9.02
C PHE A 86 -5.68 -8.70 -8.43
N LYS A 87 -5.62 -8.54 -7.11
CA LYS A 87 -4.81 -7.49 -6.48
C LYS A 87 -3.36 -7.93 -6.30
N THR A 88 -2.45 -7.36 -7.09
CA THR A 88 -1.03 -7.74 -7.16
C THR A 88 -0.14 -7.14 -6.07
N ALA A 89 -0.45 -5.95 -5.57
CA ALA A 89 0.37 -5.25 -4.59
C ALA A 89 -0.48 -4.49 -3.56
N LYS A 90 0.03 -4.38 -2.33
CA LYS A 90 -0.58 -3.59 -1.25
C LYS A 90 -0.62 -2.11 -1.60
N GLY A 91 -1.71 -1.45 -1.21
CA GLY A 91 -1.88 0.01 -1.33
C GLY A 91 -2.70 0.44 -2.54
N THR A 92 -2.75 1.77 -2.74
CA THR A 92 -3.41 2.40 -3.88
C THR A 92 -2.54 2.20 -5.11
N ILE A 93 -3.15 1.73 -6.21
CA ILE A 93 -2.45 1.72 -7.50
C ILE A 93 -2.37 3.19 -7.93
N GLU A 94 -1.16 3.74 -7.91
CA GLU A 94 -0.91 5.07 -8.46
C GLU A 94 -1.30 5.07 -9.94
N HIS A 95 -1.94 6.15 -10.40
CA HIS A 95 -2.43 6.33 -11.78
C HIS A 95 -3.61 5.45 -12.23
N LEU A 96 -4.33 4.79 -11.32
CA LEU A 96 -5.56 4.09 -11.72
C LEU A 96 -6.62 5.07 -12.27
N CYS A 97 -6.63 6.30 -11.74
CA CYS A 97 -7.40 7.40 -12.29
C CYS A 97 -6.51 8.62 -12.58
N ASP A 98 -5.86 8.63 -13.74
CA ASP A 98 -4.91 9.66 -14.19
C ASP A 98 -5.59 10.86 -14.90
N ASN A 99 -6.90 11.04 -14.71
CA ASN A 99 -7.75 12.05 -15.37
C ASN A 99 -7.79 11.99 -16.91
N THR A 100 -7.17 10.98 -17.52
CA THR A 100 -7.41 10.66 -18.93
C THR A 100 -8.86 10.24 -19.17
N GLN A 101 -9.33 10.26 -20.41
CA GLN A 101 -10.67 9.75 -20.71
C GLN A 101 -10.82 8.27 -20.34
N GLY A 102 -9.79 7.46 -20.60
CA GLY A 102 -9.77 6.05 -20.19
C GLY A 102 -9.97 5.88 -18.69
N SER A 103 -9.31 6.71 -17.86
CA SER A 103 -9.55 6.66 -16.42
C SER A 103 -10.93 7.14 -15.99
N ARG A 104 -11.51 8.17 -16.65
CA ARG A 104 -12.89 8.59 -16.40
C ARG A 104 -13.87 7.47 -16.73
N PHE A 105 -13.62 6.76 -17.84
CA PHE A 105 -14.42 5.62 -18.25
C PHE A 105 -14.33 4.48 -17.23
N LEU A 106 -13.12 4.15 -16.79
CA LEU A 106 -12.87 3.14 -15.75
C LEU A 106 -13.49 3.52 -14.40
N ALA A 107 -13.42 4.79 -14.01
CA ALA A 107 -14.03 5.30 -12.78
C ALA A 107 -15.56 5.18 -12.83
N ASN A 108 -16.18 5.59 -13.94
CA ASN A 108 -17.62 5.47 -14.14
C ASN A 108 -18.08 4.01 -14.16
N ALA A 109 -17.31 3.14 -14.81
CA ALA A 109 -17.58 1.70 -14.82
C ALA A 109 -17.53 1.10 -13.41
N ARG A 110 -16.50 1.44 -12.63
CA ARG A 110 -16.35 0.97 -11.24
C ARG A 110 -17.44 1.48 -10.32
N ALA A 111 -17.91 2.69 -10.52
CA ALA A 111 -19.02 3.27 -9.76
C ALA A 111 -20.40 2.70 -10.18
N GLY A 112 -20.46 1.92 -11.27
CA GLY A 112 -21.74 1.52 -11.87
C GLY A 112 -22.50 2.67 -12.52
N CYS A 113 -21.83 3.80 -12.75
CA CYS A 113 -22.40 5.04 -13.28
C CYS A 113 -22.17 5.20 -14.80
N LEU A 114 -21.55 4.21 -15.44
CA LEU A 114 -21.33 4.26 -16.89
C LEU A 114 -22.68 4.25 -17.61
N GLN A 115 -22.91 5.30 -18.41
CA GLN A 115 -24.14 5.50 -19.17
C GLN A 115 -24.20 4.61 -20.41
N THR A 116 -24.15 3.30 -20.19
CA THR A 116 -24.30 2.29 -21.24
C THR A 116 -25.69 2.39 -21.88
N ARG A 117 -25.81 2.05 -23.16
CA ARG A 117 -27.13 2.00 -23.82
C ARG A 117 -28.07 1.03 -23.15
N ARG A 118 -27.56 -0.09 -22.61
CA ARG A 118 -28.39 -1.01 -21.82
C ARG A 118 -28.96 -0.33 -20.57
N TYR A 119 -28.17 0.47 -19.87
CA TYR A 119 -28.65 1.25 -18.73
C TYR A 119 -29.69 2.31 -19.17
N ARG A 120 -29.39 3.08 -20.23
CA ARG A 120 -30.29 4.12 -20.75
C ARG A 120 -31.60 3.59 -21.31
N SER A 121 -31.61 2.39 -21.91
CA SER A 121 -32.82 1.72 -22.43
C SER A 121 -33.89 1.48 -21.35
N ARG A 122 -33.53 1.56 -20.07
CA ARG A 122 -34.48 1.47 -18.95
C ARG A 122 -35.31 2.75 -18.76
N PHE A 123 -34.80 3.88 -19.25
CA PHE A 123 -35.38 5.21 -19.04
C PHE A 123 -35.80 5.88 -20.36
N GLU A 124 -35.16 5.51 -21.47
CA GLU A 124 -35.37 6.07 -22.79
C GLU A 124 -35.70 4.94 -23.79
N ASN A 125 -36.55 5.21 -24.79
CA ASN A 125 -36.90 4.23 -25.82
C ASN A 125 -35.77 4.12 -26.87
N ILE A 126 -34.68 3.49 -26.46
CA ILE A 126 -33.44 3.38 -27.22
C ILE A 126 -33.04 1.91 -27.30
N ASP A 127 -32.60 1.48 -28.49
CA ASP A 127 -32.09 0.12 -28.71
C ASP A 127 -30.81 -0.13 -27.86
N PRO A 128 -30.79 -1.19 -27.02
CA PRO A 128 -29.67 -1.46 -26.11
C PRO A 128 -28.41 -1.99 -26.79
N THR A 129 -28.43 -2.26 -28.10
CA THR A 129 -27.29 -2.77 -28.85
C THR A 129 -26.13 -1.77 -28.85
N CYS A 130 -24.91 -2.28 -28.72
CA CYS A 130 -23.70 -1.46 -28.81
C CYS A 130 -23.57 -0.87 -30.21
N GLN A 131 -23.51 0.45 -30.30
CA GLN A 131 -23.38 1.14 -31.59
C GLN A 131 -22.00 0.96 -32.24
N ARG A 132 -20.99 0.55 -31.48
CA ARG A 132 -19.63 0.38 -32.01
C ARG A 132 -19.45 -0.96 -32.69
N CYS A 133 -19.76 -2.05 -32.00
CA CYS A 133 -19.60 -3.39 -32.58
C CYS A 133 -20.87 -3.88 -33.30
N GLY A 134 -22.07 -3.42 -32.91
CA GLY A 134 -23.35 -3.88 -33.46
C GLY A 134 -23.70 -5.35 -33.16
N LYS A 135 -22.88 -6.07 -32.38
CA LYS A 135 -22.98 -7.53 -32.18
C LYS A 135 -23.75 -7.92 -30.92
N ALA A 136 -23.68 -7.12 -29.87
CA ALA A 136 -24.23 -7.43 -28.55
C ALA A 136 -24.84 -6.21 -27.86
N GLU A 137 -25.62 -6.44 -26.80
CA GLU A 137 -26.09 -5.37 -25.92
C GLU A 137 -24.90 -4.63 -25.29
N GLU A 138 -24.97 -3.31 -25.23
CA GLU A 138 -23.95 -2.48 -24.60
C GLU A 138 -24.03 -2.60 -23.08
N THR A 139 -23.36 -3.60 -22.51
CA THR A 139 -23.22 -3.79 -21.06
C THR A 139 -21.85 -3.28 -20.58
N LEU A 140 -21.69 -3.13 -19.26
CA LEU A 140 -20.39 -2.79 -18.65
C LEU A 140 -19.30 -3.80 -19.06
N GLU A 141 -19.62 -5.09 -18.99
CA GLU A 141 -18.70 -6.18 -19.35
C GLU A 141 -18.36 -6.13 -20.83
N HIS A 142 -19.38 -5.96 -21.68
CA HIS A 142 -19.19 -5.88 -23.12
C HIS A 142 -18.24 -4.74 -23.50
N VAL A 143 -18.49 -3.52 -22.99
CA VAL A 143 -17.70 -2.35 -23.37
C VAL A 143 -16.26 -2.40 -22.86
N ILE A 144 -16.01 -3.06 -21.72
CA ILE A 144 -14.67 -3.10 -21.10
C ILE A 144 -13.84 -4.29 -21.58
N LEU A 145 -14.48 -5.45 -21.80
CA LEU A 145 -13.77 -6.72 -22.00
C LEU A 145 -13.96 -7.32 -23.40
N GLU A 146 -15.09 -7.04 -24.08
CA GLU A 146 -15.50 -7.81 -25.27
C GLU A 146 -15.61 -6.95 -26.55
N CYS A 147 -15.67 -5.63 -26.43
CA CYS A 147 -15.87 -4.76 -27.57
C CYS A 147 -14.59 -4.65 -28.42
N ASP A 148 -14.67 -5.05 -29.69
CA ASP A 148 -13.57 -5.00 -30.67
C ASP A 148 -13.11 -3.55 -30.99
N SER A 149 -13.90 -2.54 -30.63
CA SER A 149 -13.61 -1.12 -30.86
C SER A 149 -14.00 -0.30 -29.63
N PRO A 150 -13.20 -0.36 -28.54
CA PRO A 150 -13.45 0.45 -27.36
C PRO A 150 -13.44 1.95 -27.73
N PRO A 151 -14.11 2.81 -26.95
CA PRO A 151 -14.14 4.24 -27.23
C PRO A 151 -12.71 4.79 -27.33
N GLU A 152 -12.35 5.29 -28.52
CA GLU A 152 -11.13 6.05 -28.72
C GLU A 152 -11.13 7.26 -27.79
N ALA A 153 -9.99 7.50 -27.18
CA ALA A 153 -9.80 8.61 -26.25
C ALA A 153 -9.62 9.92 -27.05
N GLU A 154 -10.65 10.77 -27.12
CA GLU A 154 -10.59 12.18 -27.53
C GLU A 154 -10.44 13.11 -26.31
#